data_AF-A0A6B2BW14-F1
#
_entry.id   AF-A0A6B2BW14-F1
#
_cell.length_a   1.000
_cell.length_b   1.000
_cell.length_c   1.000
_cell.angle_alpha   90.00
_cell.angle_beta   90.00
_cell.angle_gamma   90.00
#
_symmetry.space_group_name_H-M   'P 1'
#
loop_
_entity.id
_entity.type
_entity.pdbx_description
1 polymer ?
#
loop_
_entity_poly.entity_id
_entity_poly.type
_entity_poly.pdbx_seq_one_letter_code
_entity_poly.pdbx_strand_id
1 'polypeptide(L)'
;MKALVLASYNATFVLRSSRHPVVGETLRVNYMRIEHGGKGSNQAIGASRMGANTKIIASVGNDQFGEMAIKRWREEGIDVSDVKVTDGYTGYAFVFLMDDGNNYIYISPNANEKLDNELIMEKNP
;
A
#
# COMPACT_ATOMS: atom_id res chain seq x y z
N MET A 1 -17.46 18.19 1.87
CA MET A 1 -16.05 18.44 1.48
C MET A 1 -15.66 17.41 0.42
N LYS A 2 -14.88 17.79 -0.61
CA LYS A 2 -14.35 16.85 -1.63
C LYS A 2 -12.84 16.70 -1.42
N ALA A 3 -12.31 15.49 -1.54
CA ALA A 3 -10.89 15.20 -1.42
C ALA A 3 -10.43 14.33 -2.61
N LEU A 4 -9.35 14.74 -3.26
CA LEU A 4 -8.63 13.94 -4.25
C LEU A 4 -7.26 13.61 -3.67
N VAL A 5 -6.91 12.34 -3.60
CA VAL A 5 -5.65 11.89 -3.00
C VAL A 5 -4.82 11.15 -4.04
N LEU A 6 -3.62 11.68 -4.32
CA LEU A 6 -2.57 10.95 -5.01
C LEU A 6 -1.92 9.99 -4.01
N ALA A 7 -2.01 8.68 -4.27
CA ALA A 7 -1.71 7.69 -3.27
C ALA A 7 -0.77 6.60 -3.75
N SER A 8 0.15 6.24 -2.84
CA SER A 8 0.81 4.94 -2.87
C SER A 8 0.03 3.92 -2.05
N TYR A 9 0.14 2.66 -2.46
CA TYR A 9 -0.35 1.50 -1.73
C TYR A 9 0.73 0.44 -1.65
N ASN A 10 0.87 -0.16 -0.45
CA ASN A 10 1.72 -1.32 -0.25
C ASN A 10 0.95 -2.42 0.49
N ALA A 11 0.99 -3.65 -0.01
CA ALA A 11 0.71 -4.80 0.85
C ALA A 11 1.88 -4.95 1.83
N THR A 12 1.59 -4.78 3.11
CA THR A 12 2.60 -4.71 4.16
C THR A 12 2.65 -6.04 4.90
N PHE A 13 3.72 -6.79 4.69
CA PHE A 13 4.02 -8.03 5.40
C PHE A 13 4.67 -7.68 6.72
N VAL A 14 3.98 -7.91 7.83
CA VAL A 14 4.51 -7.70 9.18
C VAL A 14 4.92 -9.04 9.75
N LEU A 15 6.22 -9.23 9.93
CA LEU A 15 6.84 -10.44 10.47
C LEU A 15 7.39 -10.15 11.87
N ARG A 16 7.12 -11.02 12.84
CA ARG A 16 7.71 -10.90 14.18
C ARG A 16 8.81 -11.92 14.40
N SER A 17 9.95 -11.44 14.89
CA SER A 17 11.15 -12.23 15.15
C SER A 17 11.81 -11.79 16.47
N SER A 18 12.65 -12.64 17.04
CA SER A 18 13.49 -12.27 18.18
C SER A 18 14.60 -11.28 17.79
N ARG A 19 15.12 -11.39 16.56
CA ARG A 19 16.13 -10.48 15.99
C ARG A 19 16.13 -10.49 14.46
N HIS A 20 16.84 -9.54 13.86
CA HIS A 20 17.07 -9.52 12.43
C HIS A 20 18.12 -10.59 12.06
N PRO A 21 17.95 -11.29 10.92
CA PRO A 21 18.97 -12.22 10.44
C PRO A 21 20.26 -11.48 10.07
N VAL A 22 21.38 -12.19 10.20
CA VAL A 22 22.67 -11.77 9.61
C VAL A 22 22.88 -12.43 8.25
N VAL A 23 23.90 -11.99 7.50
CA VAL A 23 24.22 -12.54 6.18
C VAL A 23 24.42 -14.05 6.23
N GLY A 24 23.73 -14.78 5.34
CA GLY A 24 23.83 -16.24 5.24
C GLY A 24 22.94 -17.01 6.22
N GLU A 25 22.24 -16.33 7.11
CA GLU A 25 21.38 -16.98 8.09
C GLU A 25 19.94 -17.17 7.61
N THR A 26 19.33 -18.31 7.96
CA THR A 26 17.88 -18.51 7.88
C THR A 26 17.29 -18.45 9.28
N LEU A 27 16.31 -17.59 9.49
CA LEU A 27 15.66 -17.40 10.79
C LEU A 27 14.16 -17.67 10.68
N ARG A 28 13.61 -18.42 11.64
CA ARG A 28 12.18 -18.68 11.76
C ARG A 28 11.48 -17.50 12.43
N VAL A 29 10.41 -17.00 11.80
CA VAL A 29 9.53 -15.98 12.40
C VAL A 29 8.46 -16.62 13.29
N ASN A 30 8.02 -15.90 14.32
CA ASN A 30 7.00 -16.35 15.26
C ASN A 30 5.60 -16.30 14.64
N TYR A 31 5.31 -15.22 13.90
CA TYR A 31 4.11 -15.07 13.09
C TYR A 31 4.36 -14.10 11.93
N MET A 32 3.45 -14.12 10.97
CA MET A 32 3.35 -13.14 9.89
C MET A 32 1.87 -12.77 9.69
N ARG A 33 1.62 -11.50 9.37
CA ARG A 33 0.33 -11.04 8.85
C ARG A 33 0.54 -10.05 7.71
N ILE A 34 -0.48 -9.88 6.88
CA ILE A 34 -0.49 -8.90 5.80
C ILE A 34 -1.47 -7.79 6.17
N GLU A 35 -1.03 -6.55 6.02
CA GLU A 35 -1.81 -5.35 6.30
C GLU A 35 -1.85 -4.41 5.09
N HIS A 36 -2.85 -3.52 5.08
CA HIS A 36 -2.92 -2.42 4.12
C HIS A 36 -1.97 -1.30 4.54
N GLY A 37 -1.03 -0.95 3.67
CA GLY A 37 -0.11 0.16 3.87
C GLY A 37 -0.22 1.23 2.78
N GLY A 38 0.72 2.17 2.81
CA GLY A 38 0.78 3.31 1.89
C GLY A 38 0.25 4.58 2.55
N LYS A 39 1.09 5.63 2.56
CA LYS A 39 0.76 6.89 3.26
C LYS A 39 -0.48 7.56 2.66
N GLY A 40 -0.53 7.68 1.33
CA GLY A 40 -1.67 8.28 0.63
C GLY A 40 -2.92 7.42 0.75
N SER A 41 -2.81 6.10 0.68
CA SER A 41 -3.92 5.18 0.95
C SER A 41 -4.53 5.44 2.34
N ASN A 42 -3.70 5.52 3.38
CA ASN A 42 -4.16 5.79 4.74
C ASN A 42 -4.81 7.18 4.89
N GLN A 43 -4.28 8.19 4.20
CA GLN A 43 -4.86 9.54 4.19
C GLN A 43 -6.23 9.57 3.50
N ALA A 44 -6.40 8.88 2.36
CA ALA A 44 -7.67 8.78 1.66
C ALA A 44 -8.74 8.09 2.51
N ILE A 45 -8.38 7.00 3.19
CA ILE A 45 -9.27 6.32 4.14
C ILE A 45 -9.65 7.24 5.30
N GLY A 46 -8.69 7.95 5.89
CA GLY A 46 -8.97 8.92 6.94
C GLY A 46 -9.94 10.02 6.49
N ALA A 47 -9.72 10.59 5.31
CA ALA A 47 -10.61 11.61 4.74
C ALA A 47 -12.03 11.07 4.51
N SER A 48 -12.16 9.88 3.93
CA SER A 48 -13.45 9.24 3.70
C SER A 48 -14.22 9.00 5.00
N ARG A 49 -13.56 8.46 6.02
CA ARG A 49 -14.14 8.21 7.36
C ARG A 49 -14.58 9.48 8.08
N MET A 50 -13.98 10.63 7.78
CA MET A 50 -14.39 11.93 8.28
C MET A 50 -15.56 12.56 7.47
N GLY A 51 -16.12 11.83 6.50
CA GLY A 51 -17.27 12.25 5.71
C GLY A 51 -16.92 13.06 4.45
N ALA A 52 -15.64 13.09 4.03
CA ALA A 52 -15.28 13.68 2.75
C ALA A 52 -15.67 12.75 1.59
N ASN A 53 -16.26 13.31 0.54
CA ASN A 53 -16.39 12.59 -0.73
C ASN A 53 -14.99 12.46 -1.34
N THR A 54 -14.42 11.25 -1.27
CA THR A 54 -13.00 11.00 -1.52
C THR A 54 -12.81 10.19 -2.79
N LYS A 55 -11.90 10.67 -3.66
CA LYS A 55 -11.41 9.96 -4.84
C LYS A 55 -9.91 9.71 -4.70
N ILE A 56 -9.43 8.59 -5.23
CA ILE A 56 -8.02 8.22 -5.19
C ILE A 56 -7.45 8.05 -6.60
N ILE A 57 -6.27 8.64 -6.82
CA ILE A 57 -5.41 8.38 -7.98
C ILE A 57 -4.26 7.53 -7.47
N ALA A 58 -4.17 6.29 -7.95
CA ALA A 58 -3.16 5.32 -7.50
C ALA A 58 -2.81 4.35 -8.63
N SER A 59 -1.74 3.59 -8.43
CA SER A 59 -1.34 2.52 -9.34
C SER A 59 -1.03 1.25 -8.54
N VAL A 60 -1.62 0.13 -8.97
CA VAL A 60 -1.46 -1.18 -8.34
C VAL A 60 -1.09 -2.23 -9.38
N GLY A 61 -0.61 -3.38 -8.92
CA GLY A 61 -0.31 -4.51 -9.79
C GLY A 61 -1.55 -5.31 -10.14
N ASN A 62 -1.47 -6.09 -11.22
CA ASN A 62 -2.45 -7.11 -11.59
C ASN A 62 -2.20 -8.39 -10.77
N ASP A 63 -2.32 -8.26 -9.46
CA ASP A 63 -2.15 -9.34 -8.50
C ASP A 63 -3.21 -9.25 -7.39
N GLN A 64 -3.27 -10.30 -6.56
CA GLN A 64 -4.20 -10.38 -5.43
C GLN A 64 -4.08 -9.20 -4.46
N PHE A 65 -2.92 -8.53 -4.39
CA PHE A 65 -2.69 -7.41 -3.49
C PHE A 65 -3.21 -6.09 -4.06
N GLY A 66 -3.22 -5.95 -5.38
CA GLY A 66 -3.87 -4.86 -6.08
C GLY A 66 -5.38 -4.98 -5.99
N GLU A 67 -5.93 -6.19 -6.16
CA GLU A 67 -7.34 -6.47 -5.90
C GLU A 67 -7.72 -6.15 -4.45
N MET A 68 -6.86 -6.55 -3.49
CA MET A 68 -7.02 -6.25 -2.07
C MET A 68 -7.05 -4.73 -1.80
N ALA A 69 -6.23 -3.93 -2.48
CA ALA A 69 -6.23 -2.47 -2.38
C ALA A 69 -7.56 -1.87 -2.87
N ILE A 70 -7.95 -2.24 -4.10
CA ILE A 70 -9.16 -1.72 -4.75
C ILE A 70 -10.41 -2.08 -3.95
N LYS A 71 -10.50 -3.34 -3.49
CA LYS A 71 -11.60 -3.79 -2.63
C LYS A 71 -11.66 -2.96 -1.35
N ARG A 72 -10.51 -2.76 -0.68
CA ARG A 72 -10.44 -2.00 0.56
C ARG A 72 -10.90 -0.55 0.39
N TRP A 73 -10.49 0.13 -0.67
CA TRP A 73 -10.91 1.50 -0.94
C TRP A 73 -12.41 1.59 -1.24
N ARG A 74 -12.96 0.63 -2.00
CA ARG A 74 -14.42 0.56 -2.25
C ARG A 74 -15.21 0.36 -0.96
N GLU A 75 -14.76 -0.53 -0.07
CA GLU A 75 -15.38 -0.75 1.24
C GLU A 75 -15.37 0.51 2.12
N GLU A 76 -14.36 1.37 1.96
CA GLU A 76 -14.26 2.67 2.64
C GLU A 76 -15.00 3.80 1.90
N GLY A 77 -15.77 3.49 0.84
CA GLY A 77 -16.56 4.48 0.09
C GLY A 77 -15.73 5.43 -0.78
N ILE A 78 -14.49 5.07 -1.10
CA ILE A 78 -13.58 5.88 -1.93
C ILE A 78 -13.82 5.54 -3.41
N ASP A 79 -13.91 6.58 -4.25
CA ASP A 79 -13.95 6.42 -5.71
C ASP A 79 -12.58 5.99 -6.24
N VAL A 80 -12.55 4.81 -6.87
CA VAL A 80 -11.37 4.13 -7.42
C VAL A 80 -11.30 4.16 -8.95
N SER A 81 -12.13 4.96 -9.61
CA SER A 81 -12.19 5.05 -11.09
C SER A 81 -10.86 5.48 -11.75
N ASP A 82 -9.96 6.10 -10.98
CA ASP A 82 -8.63 6.52 -11.44
C ASP A 82 -7.48 5.67 -10.89
N VAL A 83 -7.78 4.48 -10.37
CA VAL A 83 -6.76 3.50 -10.04
C VAL A 83 -6.32 2.77 -11.31
N LYS A 84 -5.03 2.88 -11.65
CA LYS A 84 -4.41 2.12 -12.74
C LYS A 84 -4.02 0.74 -12.24
N VAL A 85 -4.43 -0.30 -12.96
CA VAL A 85 -3.90 -1.66 -12.79
C VAL A 85 -2.81 -1.87 -13.83
N THR A 86 -1.63 -2.27 -13.39
CA THR A 86 -0.45 -2.50 -14.24
C THR A 86 -0.16 -3.98 -14.37
N ASP A 87 0.52 -4.42 -15.42
CA ASP A 87 0.89 -5.84 -15.62
C ASP A 87 1.94 -6.35 -14.60
N GLY A 88 2.47 -5.47 -13.73
CA GLY A 88 3.47 -5.81 -12.72
C GLY A 88 2.87 -6.11 -11.34
N TYR A 89 3.75 -6.17 -10.33
CA TYR A 89 3.35 -6.39 -8.94
C TYR A 89 2.87 -5.10 -8.26
N THR A 90 2.01 -5.26 -7.26
CA THR A 90 1.64 -4.21 -6.32
C THR A 90 2.85 -3.83 -5.47
N GLY A 91 2.84 -2.61 -4.90
CA GLY A 91 3.85 -2.22 -3.93
C GLY A 91 3.86 -3.15 -2.72
N TYR A 92 5.05 -3.45 -2.21
CA TYR A 92 5.24 -4.30 -1.03
C TYR A 92 6.08 -3.59 0.02
N ALA A 93 5.75 -3.85 1.28
CA ALA A 93 6.59 -3.49 2.41
C ALA A 93 6.78 -4.72 3.30
N PHE A 94 8.02 -5.00 3.70
CA PHE A 94 8.37 -6.08 4.61
C PHE A 94 8.85 -5.44 5.91
N VAL A 95 8.01 -5.50 6.93
CA VAL A 95 8.28 -4.96 8.26
C VAL A 95 8.66 -6.11 9.17
N PHE A 96 9.93 -6.14 9.55
CA PHE A 96 10.43 -7.06 10.55
C PHE A 96 10.36 -6.36 11.91
N LEU A 97 9.49 -6.83 12.78
CA LEU A 97 9.33 -6.33 14.15
C LEU A 97 10.04 -7.25 15.14
N MET A 98 10.97 -6.68 15.89
CA MET A 98 11.79 -7.39 16.87
C MET A 98 11.10 -7.42 18.24
N ASP A 99 11.43 -8.41 19.06
CA ASP A 99 10.86 -8.54 20.41
C ASP A 99 11.27 -7.39 21.36
N ASP A 100 12.38 -6.71 21.07
CA ASP A 100 12.83 -5.50 21.78
C ASP A 100 12.12 -4.21 21.31
N GLY A 101 11.21 -4.31 20.33
CA GLY A 101 10.47 -3.19 19.76
C GLY A 101 11.15 -2.49 18.59
N ASN A 102 12.40 -2.84 18.24
CA ASN A 102 13.06 -2.32 17.04
C ASN A 102 12.42 -2.89 15.76
N ASN A 103 12.63 -2.20 14.64
CA ASN A 103 12.15 -2.68 13.35
C ASN A 103 13.12 -2.47 12.20
N TYR A 104 12.92 -3.26 11.15
CA TYR A 104 13.58 -3.12 9.86
C TYR A 104 12.50 -3.14 8.79
N ILE A 105 12.62 -2.26 7.80
CA ILE A 105 11.61 -2.12 6.74
C ILE A 105 12.28 -2.17 5.38
N TYR A 106 11.89 -3.14 4.56
CA TYR A 106 12.24 -3.18 3.15
C TYR A 106 11.02 -2.84 2.31
N ILE A 107 11.20 -2.02 1.28
CA ILE A 107 10.12 -1.56 0.42
C ILE A 107 10.47 -1.90 -1.02
N SER A 108 9.50 -2.43 -1.74
CA SER A 108 9.54 -2.63 -3.19
C SER A 108 8.36 -1.85 -3.78
N PRO A 109 8.60 -0.67 -4.37
CA PRO A 109 7.52 0.24 -4.75
C PRO A 109 6.68 -0.27 -5.93
N ASN A 110 7.27 -1.05 -6.85
CA ASN A 110 6.62 -1.71 -7.99
C ASN A 110 5.62 -0.80 -8.73
N ALA A 111 4.34 -1.19 -8.81
CA ALA A 111 3.31 -0.42 -9.51
C ALA A 111 3.19 1.04 -9.06
N ASN A 112 3.59 1.39 -7.83
CA ASN A 112 3.60 2.79 -7.39
C ASN A 112 4.52 3.67 -8.26
N GLU A 113 5.60 3.12 -8.84
CA GLU A 113 6.50 3.86 -9.75
C GLU A 113 5.90 4.08 -11.15
N LYS A 114 4.74 3.48 -11.45
CA LYS A 114 4.00 3.67 -12.71
C LYS A 114 2.99 4.80 -12.63
N LEU A 115 2.93 5.52 -11.51
CA LEU A 115 2.31 6.83 -11.42
C LEU A 115 3.26 7.87 -12.03
N ASP A 116 3.01 8.21 -13.28
CA ASP A 116 3.73 9.26 -14.01
C ASP A 116 2.83 10.49 -14.25
N ASN A 117 3.43 11.58 -14.75
CA ASN A 117 2.73 12.82 -15.01
C ASN A 117 1.63 12.66 -16.07
N GLU A 118 1.82 11.79 -17.06
CA GLU A 118 0.83 11.55 -18.10
C GLU A 118 -0.45 10.97 -17.49
N LEU A 119 -0.30 9.94 -16.64
CA LEU A 119 -1.42 9.35 -15.93
C LEU A 119 -2.11 10.36 -15.02
N ILE A 120 -1.36 11.22 -14.32
CA ILE A 120 -1.96 12.20 -13.40
C ILE A 120 -2.75 13.27 -14.16
N MET A 121 -2.21 13.76 -15.28
CA MET A 121 -2.83 14.82 -16.07
C MET A 121 -4.08 14.35 -16.83
N GLU A 122 -4.13 13.08 -17.27
CA GLU A 122 -5.35 12.51 -17.87
C GLU A 122 -6.53 12.46 -16.87
N LYS A 123 -6.22 12.34 -15.58
CA LYS A 123 -7.21 12.14 -14.51
C LYS A 123 -7.66 13.41 -13.80
N ASN A 124 -7.03 14.55 -14.08
CA ASN A 124 -7.33 15.83 -13.44
C ASN A 124 -7.33 17.00 -14.46
N PRO A 125 -8.39 17.12 -15.30
CA PRO A 125 -8.55 18.24 -16.22
C PRO A 125 -8.87 19.57 -15.53
#